data_AF-A0A966S533-F1
#
_entry.id   AF-A0A966S533-F1
#
_cell.length_a   1.000
_cell.length_b   1.000
_cell.length_c   1.000
_cell.angle_alpha   90.00
_cell.angle_beta   90.00
_cell.angle_gamma   90.00
#
_symmetry.space_group_name_H-M   'P 1'
#
loop_
_entity.id
_entity.type
_entity.pdbx_description
1 polymer ?
#
loop_
_entity_poly.entity_id
_entity_poly.type
_entity_poly.pdbx_seq_one_letter_code
_entity_poly.pdbx_strand_id
1 'polypeptide(L)' 'TRGEVTKRIWAYIKEHDLQDPKNKKMIVPDKVLQPILGKEPVHMLKLATALTRHFV' A
#
# COMPACT_ATOMS: atom_id res chain seq x y z
N THR A 1 14.25 -8.96 0.37
CA THR A 1 13.48 -9.63 -0.71
C THR A 1 12.18 -8.88 -0.97
N ARG A 2 11.55 -9.05 -2.14
CA ARG A 2 10.23 -8.44 -2.46
C ARG A 2 9.20 -8.66 -1.35
N GLY A 3 9.20 -9.84 -0.73
CA GLY A 3 8.29 -10.18 0.37
C GLY A 3 8.51 -9.35 1.64
N GLU A 4 9.76 -9.02 1.99
CA GLU A 4 10.04 -8.19 3.17
C GLU A 4 9.58 -6.74 2.98
N VAL A 5 9.73 -6.18 1.78
CA VAL A 5 9.28 -4.80 1.53
C VAL A 5 7.76 -4.74 1.58
N THR A 6 7.05 -5.70 0.96
CA THR A 6 5.58 -5.77 1.08
C THR A 6 5.13 -5.89 2.53
N LYS A 7 5.82 -6.70 3.36
CA LYS A 7 5.51 -6.82 4.79
C LYS A 7 5.71 -5.50 5.54
N ARG A 8 6.81 -4.79 5.30
CA ARG A 8 7.10 -3.49 5.94
C ARG A 8 6.05 -2.43 5.56
N ILE A 9 5.67 -2.37 4.29
CA ILE A 9 4.64 -1.45 3.82
C ILE A 9 3.27 -1.80 4.41
N TRP A 10 2.95 -3.09 4.54
CA TRP A 10 1.71 -3.52 5.18
C TRP A 10 1.67 -3.19 6.67
N ALA A 11 2.80 -3.31 7.37
CA ALA A 11 2.92 -2.86 8.75
C ALA A 11 2.67 -1.35 8.87
N TYR A 12 3.31 -0.55 8.00
CA TYR A 12 3.11 0.89 7.94
C TYR A 12 1.65 1.28 7.70
N ILE A 13 0.98 0.66 6.71
CA ILE A 13 -0.44 0.91 6.41
C ILE A 13 -1.33 0.69 7.64
N LYS A 14 -1.03 -0.35 8.43
CA LYS A 14 -1.79 -0.67 9.65
C LYS A 14 -1.47 0.28 10.80
N GLU A 15 -0.20 0.60 11.00
CA GLU A 15 0.27 1.50 12.06
C GLU A 15 -0.28 2.92 11.88
N HIS A 16 -0.45 3.36 10.63
CA HIS A 16 -0.97 4.67 10.27
C HIS A 16 -2.48 4.70 9.99
N ASP A 17 -3.20 3.61 10.23
CA ASP A 17 -4.64 3.45 9.94
C ASP A 17 -5.04 3.94 8.53
N LEU A 18 -4.22 3.55 7.54
CA LEU A 18 -4.43 3.92 6.13
C LEU A 18 -5.41 2.98 5.42
N GLN A 19 -6.15 2.17 6.17
CA GLN A 19 -7.22 1.32 5.62
C GLN A 19 -8.53 2.10 5.66
N ASP A 20 -9.35 1.97 4.61
CA ASP A 20 -10.67 2.56 4.65
C ASP A 20 -11.50 1.87 5.77
N PRO A 21 -12.05 2.62 6.74
CA PRO A 21 -12.81 2.06 7.85
C PRO A 21 -14.10 1.35 7.40
N LYS A 22 -14.66 1.75 6.25
CA LYS A 22 -15.83 1.11 5.63
C LYS A 22 -15.45 -0.10 4.79
N ASN A 23 -14.23 -0.11 4.24
CA ASN A 23 -13.73 -1.19 3.41
C ASN A 23 -12.24 -1.44 3.62
N LYS A 24 -11.90 -2.32 4.57
CA LYS A 24 -10.51 -2.67 4.91
C LYS A 24 -9.67 -3.25 3.75
N LYS A 25 -10.27 -3.52 2.59
CA LYS A 25 -9.56 -3.91 1.37
C LYS A 25 -9.05 -2.72 0.57
N MET A 26 -9.52 -1.51 0.86
CA MET A 26 -9.07 -0.27 0.26
C MET A 26 -8.02 0.37 1.17
N ILE A 27 -6.95 0.86 0.54
CA ILE A 27 -5.85 1.58 1.18
C ILE A 27 -5.95 3.02 0.71
N VAL A 28 -5.96 3.97 1.64
CA VAL A 28 -5.92 5.41 1.39
C VAL A 28 -4.46 5.85 1.49
N PRO A 29 -3.77 6.12 0.36
CA PRO A 29 -2.35 6.41 0.38
C PRO A 29 -2.08 7.78 1.01
N ASP A 30 -1.23 7.80 2.01
CA ASP A 30 -0.69 9.02 2.58
C ASP A 30 0.41 9.61 1.68
N LYS A 31 0.97 10.75 2.07
CA LYS A 31 2.03 11.42 1.29
C LYS A 31 3.24 10.51 1.02
N VAL A 32 3.51 9.54 1.89
CA VAL A 32 4.63 8.59 1.76
C VAL A 32 4.32 7.48 0.76
N LEU A 33 3.09 6.97 0.76
CA LEU A 33 2.66 5.90 -0.15
C LEU A 33 2.17 6.42 -1.51
N GLN A 34 1.82 7.70 -1.63
CA GLN A 34 1.39 8.32 -2.88
C GLN A 34 2.34 8.13 -4.07
N PRO A 35 3.67 8.24 -3.93
CA PRO A 35 4.62 7.96 -5.01
C PRO A 35 4.60 6.51 -5.50
N ILE A 36 4.12 5.57 -4.67
CA ILE A 36 4.11 4.14 -4.96
C ILE A 36 2.73 3.70 -5.45
N LEU A 37 1.66 4.15 -4.80
CA LEU A 37 0.28 3.71 -5.02
C LEU A 37 -0.57 4.71 -5.83
N GLY A 38 -0.14 5.96 -5.92
CA GLY A 38 -0.93 7.07 -6.45
C GLY A 38 -1.74 7.79 -5.36
N LYS A 39 -2.48 8.82 -5.77
CA LYS A 39 -3.29 9.66 -4.87
C LYS A 39 -4.67 9.08 -4.57
N GLU A 40 -5.13 8.15 -5.39
CA GLU A 40 -6.45 7.56 -5.26
C GLU A 40 -6.42 6.36 -4.32
N PRO A 41 -7.51 6.09 -3.58
CA PRO A 41 -7.65 4.86 -2.83
C PRO A 41 -7.48 3.64 -3.73
N VAL A 42 -6.60 2.73 -3.33
CA VAL A 42 -6.30 1.51 -4.11
C VAL A 42 -6.70 0.26 -3.37
N HIS A 43 -7.12 -0.75 -4.11
CA HIS A 43 -7.38 -2.07 -3.55
C HIS A 43 -6.05 -2.74 -3.13
N MET A 44 -6.06 -3.48 -2.01
CA MET A 44 -4.87 -4.19 -1.48
C MET A 44 -4.16 -5.10 -2.48
N LEU A 45 -4.89 -5.64 -3.47
CA LEU A 45 -4.30 -6.46 -4.54
C LEU A 45 -3.44 -5.64 -5.49
N LYS A 46 -3.78 -4.36 -5.71
CA LYS A 46 -2.96 -3.46 -6.52
C LYS A 46 -1.65 -3.06 -5.84
N LEU A 47 -1.56 -3.15 -4.50
CA LEU A 47 -0.33 -2.89 -3.75
C LEU A 47 0.80 -3.82 -4.21
N ALA A 48 0.54 -5.13 -4.30
CA ALA A 48 1.54 -6.11 -4.73
C ALA A 48 2.01 -5.86 -6.17
N THR A 49 1.09 -5.49 -7.06
CA THR A 49 1.40 -5.18 -8.46
C THR A 49 2.18 -3.87 -8.60
N ALA A 50 1.81 -2.83 -7.84
CA ALA A 50 2.51 -1.54 -7.82
C ALA A 50 3.96 -1.72 -7.36
N LEU A 51 4.17 -2.46 -6.27
CA LEU A 51 5.50 -2.75 -5.75
C LEU A 51 6.36 -3.53 -6.73
N THR A 52 5.77 -4.50 -7.47
CA THR A 52 6.51 -5.28 -8.46
C THR A 52 7.15 -4.42 -9.56
N ARG A 53 6.55 -3.26 -9.90
CA ARG A 53 7.13 -2.32 -10.89
C ARG A 53 8.40 -1.61 -10.39
N HIS A 54 8.63 -1.57 -9.08
CA HIS A 54 9.79 -0.90 -8.47
C HIS A 54 10.96 -1.86 -8.17
N PHE A 55 10.80 -3.16 -8.42
CA PHE A 55 11.83 -4.18 -8.22
C PHE A 55 12.39 -4.74 -9.54
N VAL A 56 12.25 -4.00 -10.65
CA VAL A 56 12.85 -4.34 -11.95
C VAL A 56 14.33 -3.99 -11.94
#